data_AF-A0A8C2T8P7-F1
#
_entry.id   AF-A0A8C2T8P7-F1
#
_cell.length_a   1.000
_cell.length_b   1.000
_cell.length_c   1.000
_cell.angle_alpha   90.00
_cell.angle_beta   90.00
_cell.angle_gamma   90.00
#
_symmetry.space_group_name_H-M   'P 1'
#
loop_
_entity.id
_entity.type
_entity.pdbx_description
1 polymer ?
#
loop_
_entity_poly.entity_id
_entity_poly.type
_entity_poly.pdbx_seq_one_letter_code
_entity_poly.pdbx_strand_id
1 'polypeptide(L)'
;EADQNFLLKKHKRRLYSRMGQISSILLLLRDEGVINSEEEQEVRAQNTKQEKNRFLLDLVENKGSSAQEKLFQVLKIKDPFLVDDLEDFRLGIFRIFDPIS
;
A
#
# COMPACT_ATOMS: atom_id res chain seq x y z
N GLU A 1 2.91 15.02 5.66
CA GLU A 1 2.63 13.84 6.51
C GLU A 1 1.14 13.51 6.71
N ALA A 2 0.23 14.47 6.91
CA ALA A 2 -1.18 14.16 7.20
C ALA A 2 -1.97 13.52 6.02
N ASP A 3 -1.65 13.86 4.77
CA ASP A 3 -2.40 13.41 3.59
C ASP A 3 -2.24 11.93 3.22
N GLN A 4 -1.08 11.31 3.48
CA GLN A 4 -0.82 9.93 3.07
C GLN A 4 -1.51 8.89 3.97
N ASN A 5 -1.59 9.17 5.28
CA ASN A 5 -2.31 8.32 6.24
C ASN A 5 -3.82 8.29 5.91
N PHE A 6 -4.37 9.40 5.43
CA PHE A 6 -5.74 9.46 4.92
C PHE A 6 -5.95 8.60 3.66
N LEU A 7 -4.98 8.56 2.74
CA LEU A 7 -5.05 7.74 1.52
C LEU A 7 -5.07 6.23 1.84
N LEU A 8 -4.21 5.76 2.74
CA LEU A 8 -4.20 4.35 3.16
C LEU A 8 -5.53 3.92 3.78
N LYS A 9 -6.09 4.75 4.67
CA LYS A 9 -7.39 4.48 5.30
C LYS A 9 -8.55 4.52 4.30
N LYS A 10 -8.57 5.52 3.42
CA LYS A 10 -9.64 5.71 2.42
C LYS A 10 -9.66 4.62 1.35
N HIS A 11 -8.49 4.10 0.97
CA HIS A 11 -8.34 3.17 -0.15
C HIS A 11 -7.97 1.73 0.24
N LYS A 12 -8.03 1.40 1.54
CA LYS A 12 -7.79 0.05 2.09
C LYS A 12 -8.45 -1.03 1.21
N ARG A 13 -9.75 -0.88 0.84
CA ARG A 13 -10.53 -1.79 -0.06
C ARG A 13 -9.90 -2.07 -1.42
N ARG A 14 -9.20 -1.11 -2.04
CA ARG A 14 -8.54 -1.31 -3.35
C ARG A 14 -7.17 -1.95 -3.19
N LEU A 15 -6.41 -1.53 -2.18
CA LEU A 15 -5.15 -2.17 -1.79
C LEU A 15 -5.35 -3.66 -1.47
N TYR A 16 -6.45 -4.01 -0.80
CA TYR A 16 -6.87 -5.40 -0.54
C TYR A 16 -6.99 -6.25 -1.81
N SER A 17 -7.56 -5.69 -2.88
CA SER A 17 -7.88 -6.44 -4.11
C SER A 17 -6.74 -6.43 -5.13
N ARG A 18 -5.99 -5.33 -5.22
CA ARG A 18 -5.00 -5.09 -6.28
C ARG A 18 -3.54 -5.23 -5.89
N MET A 19 -3.16 -5.25 -4.61
CA MET A 19 -1.77 -5.52 -4.24
C MET A 19 -1.35 -6.85 -4.91
N GLY A 20 -0.40 -6.78 -5.83
CA GLY A 20 0.01 -7.87 -6.72
C GLY A 20 0.73 -9.01 -5.96
N GLN A 21 1.93 -9.38 -6.40
CA GLN A 21 2.74 -10.40 -5.74
C GLN A 21 3.20 -9.93 -4.34
N ILE A 22 2.40 -10.20 -3.30
CA ILE A 22 2.68 -9.77 -1.92
C ILE A 22 4.07 -10.19 -1.42
N SER A 23 4.59 -11.32 -1.91
CA SER A 23 5.94 -11.79 -1.61
C SER A 23 7.04 -10.78 -1.98
N SER A 24 6.87 -10.04 -3.07
CA SER A 24 7.83 -8.98 -3.48
C SER A 24 7.72 -7.74 -2.61
N ILE A 25 6.51 -7.40 -2.17
CA ILE A 25 6.25 -6.24 -1.30
C ILE A 25 6.84 -6.52 0.08
N LEU A 26 6.63 -7.72 0.61
CA LEU A 26 7.19 -8.17 1.89
C LEU A 26 8.72 -8.16 1.89
N LEU A 27 9.34 -8.62 0.81
CA LEU A 27 10.80 -8.61 0.68
C LEU A 27 11.36 -7.18 0.78
N LEU A 28 10.77 -6.24 0.05
CA LEU A 28 11.19 -4.84 0.06
C LEU A 28 10.92 -4.17 1.41
N LEU A 29 9.80 -4.47 2.06
CA LEU A 29 9.49 -3.93 3.39
C LEU A 29 10.44 -4.47 4.47
N ARG A 30 10.91 -5.71 4.34
CA ARG A 30 11.95 -6.25 5.22
C ARG A 30 13.29 -5.57 4.98
N ASP A 31 13.68 -5.41 3.73
CA ASP A 31 14.92 -4.74 3.34
C ASP A 31 14.97 -3.29 3.85
N GLU A 32 13.84 -2.59 3.77
CA GLU A 32 13.62 -1.24 4.29
C GLU A 32 13.47 -1.16 5.82
N GLY A 33 13.50 -2.30 6.53
CA GLY A 33 13.38 -2.38 7.99
C GLY A 33 11.98 -2.05 8.53
N VAL A 34 10.95 -2.04 7.69
CA VAL A 34 9.56 -1.76 8.09
C VAL A 34 8.99 -2.95 8.87
N ILE A 35 9.24 -4.16 8.39
CA ILE A 35 8.83 -5.41 9.02
C ILE A 35 10.05 -6.27 9.32
N ASN A 36 10.00 -7.02 10.41
CA ASN A 36 11.03 -7.98 10.76
C ASN A 36 10.74 -9.37 10.13
N SER A 37 11.65 -10.33 10.33
CA SER A 37 11.50 -11.67 9.72
C SER A 37 10.33 -12.48 10.32
N GLU A 38 9.97 -12.24 11.58
CA GLU A 38 8.84 -12.89 12.24
C GLU A 38 7.52 -12.35 11.69
N GLU A 39 7.37 -11.03 11.62
CA GLU A 39 6.22 -10.35 11.03
C GLU A 39 6.03 -10.72 9.55
N GLU A 40 7.11 -10.86 8.79
CA GLU A 40 7.06 -11.38 7.42
C GLU A 40 6.49 -12.81 7.38
N GLN A 41 6.92 -13.68 8.30
CA GLN A 41 6.42 -15.05 8.38
C GLN A 41 4.93 -15.09 8.77
N GLU A 42 4.49 -14.25 9.71
CA GLU A 42 3.08 -14.13 10.08
C GLU A 42 2.20 -13.68 8.90
N VAL A 43 2.67 -12.72 8.11
CA VAL A 43 1.97 -12.34 6.87
C VAL A 43 1.96 -13.51 5.89
N ARG A 44 3.08 -14.23 5.71
CA ARG A 44 3.15 -15.36 4.77
C ARG A 44 2.27 -16.53 5.18
N ALA A 45 2.07 -16.73 6.49
CA ALA A 45 1.27 -17.81 7.07
C ALA A 45 -0.24 -17.67 6.83
N GLN A 46 -0.73 -16.49 6.42
CA GLN A 46 -2.15 -16.34 6.12
C GLN A 46 -2.55 -17.19 4.89
N ASN A 47 -3.78 -17.68 4.89
CA ASN A 47 -4.24 -18.64 3.87
C ASN A 47 -4.51 -17.98 2.51
N THR A 48 -5.19 -16.83 2.53
CA THR A 48 -5.58 -16.13 1.31
C THR A 48 -4.76 -14.88 1.08
N LYS A 49 -4.60 -14.51 -0.20
CA LYS A 49 -3.92 -13.26 -0.58
C LYS A 49 -4.56 -12.03 0.07
N GLN A 50 -5.88 -12.02 0.23
CA GLN A 50 -6.59 -10.91 0.89
C GLN A 50 -6.25 -10.81 2.38
N GLU A 51 -6.15 -11.95 3.08
CA GLU A 51 -5.74 -11.98 4.49
C GLU A 51 -4.29 -11.53 4.68
N LYS A 52 -3.38 -11.94 3.77
CA LYS A 52 -2.00 -11.44 3.76
C LYS A 52 -1.95 -9.92 3.63
N ASN A 53 -2.69 -9.38 2.66
CA ASN A 53 -2.79 -7.94 2.44
C ASN A 53 -3.37 -7.23 3.67
N ARG A 54 -4.35 -7.83 4.36
CA ARG A 54 -4.94 -7.31 5.59
C ARG A 54 -3.94 -7.18 6.70
N PHE A 55 -3.31 -8.31 7.01
CA PHE A 55 -2.38 -8.41 8.11
C PHE A 55 -1.23 -7.43 7.91
N LEU A 56 -0.71 -7.32 6.68
CA LEU A 56 0.34 -6.37 6.34
C LEU A 56 -0.09 -4.91 6.56
N LEU A 57 -1.28 -4.53 6.10
CA LEU A 57 -1.78 -3.16 6.26
C LEU A 57 -2.02 -2.80 7.73
N ASP A 58 -2.59 -3.70 8.52
CA ASP A 58 -2.82 -3.47 9.94
C ASP A 58 -1.50 -3.38 10.72
N LEU A 59 -0.51 -4.19 10.36
CA LEU A 59 0.83 -4.16 10.96
C LEU A 59 1.57 -2.85 10.66
N VAL A 60 1.52 -2.39 9.40
CA VAL A 60 2.07 -1.10 9.00
C VAL A 60 1.33 0.07 9.65
N GLU A 61 0.00 -0.03 9.82
CA GLU A 61 -0.79 0.98 10.54
C GLU A 61 -0.36 1.08 12.01
N ASN A 62 -0.16 -0.05 12.70
CA ASN A 62 0.25 -0.12 14.10
C ASN A 62 1.68 0.43 14.34
N LYS A 63 2.59 0.28 13.37
CA LYS A 63 3.95 0.82 13.45
C LYS A 63 4.02 2.34 13.24
N GLY A 64 2.95 2.96 12.73
CA GLY A 64 2.82 4.40 12.60
C GLY A 64 3.24 4.97 11.24
N SER A 65 3.22 6.30 11.15
CA SER A 65 3.28 7.06 9.89
C SER A 65 4.53 6.78 9.05
N SER A 66 5.68 6.53 9.67
CA SER A 66 6.93 6.25 8.95
C SER A 66 6.89 4.91 8.20
N ALA A 67 6.30 3.88 8.81
CA ALA A 67 6.10 2.57 8.17
C ALA A 67 5.13 2.68 6.98
N GLN A 68 4.08 3.49 7.14
CA GLN A 68 3.09 3.76 6.11
C GLN A 68 3.69 4.46 4.89
N GLU A 69 4.55 5.45 5.10
CA GLU A 69 5.24 6.16 4.01
C GLU A 69 6.16 5.22 3.22
N LYS A 70 6.93 4.37 3.92
CA LYS A 70 7.79 3.36 3.26
C LYS A 70 6.99 2.34 2.46
N LEU A 71 5.85 1.88 2.98
CA LEU A 71 4.93 1.03 2.22
C LEU A 71 4.46 1.71 0.93
N PHE A 72 4.14 2.99 1.00
CA PHE A 72 3.71 3.76 -0.17
C PHE A 72 4.83 3.89 -1.21
N GLN A 73 6.08 4.14 -0.79
CA GLN A 73 7.23 4.16 -1.69
C GLN A 73 7.45 2.80 -2.38
N VAL A 74 7.37 1.70 -1.63
CA VAL A 74 7.48 0.35 -2.18
C VAL A 74 6.36 0.07 -3.20
N LEU A 75 5.13 0.48 -2.89
CA LEU A 75 4.00 0.35 -3.81
C LEU A 75 4.21 1.20 -5.08
N LYS A 76 4.78 2.40 -4.96
CA LYS A 76 5.07 3.26 -6.11
C LYS A 76 6.10 2.64 -7.05
N ILE A 77 7.08 1.93 -6.52
CA ILE A 77 8.09 1.21 -7.30
C ILE A 77 7.48 -0.02 -7.99
N LYS A 78 6.64 -0.78 -7.28
CA LYS A 78 6.10 -2.06 -7.77
C LYS A 78 4.90 -1.90 -8.68
N ASP A 79 4.05 -0.94 -8.38
CA ASP A 79 2.81 -0.67 -9.09
C ASP A 79 2.54 0.85 -9.07
N PRO A 80 3.27 1.62 -9.89
CA PRO A 80 3.10 3.07 -9.95
C PRO A 80 1.68 3.46 -10.35
N PHE A 81 0.98 2.65 -11.15
CA PHE A 81 -0.41 2.90 -11.55
C PHE A 81 -1.40 2.71 -10.40
N LEU A 82 -1.15 1.74 -9.51
CA LEU A 82 -1.91 1.63 -8.27
C LEU A 82 -1.74 2.87 -7.41
N VAL A 83 -0.52 3.38 -7.29
CA VAL A 83 -0.26 4.62 -6.54
C VAL A 83 -0.87 5.83 -7.23
N ASP A 84 -0.77 5.93 -8.56
CA ASP A 84 -1.38 7.01 -9.34
C ASP A 84 -2.91 6.97 -9.21
N ASP A 85 -3.57 5.81 -9.27
CA ASP A 85 -5.02 5.65 -9.03
C ASP A 85 -5.44 6.05 -7.60
N LEU A 86 -4.54 5.84 -6.62
CA LEU A 86 -4.74 6.27 -5.23
C LEU A 86 -4.54 7.79 -5.06
N GLU A 87 -3.55 8.38 -5.73
CA GLU A 87 -3.25 9.82 -5.73
C GLU A 87 -4.24 10.62 -6.59
N ASP A 88 -4.70 10.10 -7.72
CA ASP A 88 -5.67 10.74 -8.62
C ASP A 88 -7.04 10.88 -7.95
N PHE A 89 -7.39 9.95 -7.06
CA PHE A 89 -8.59 10.08 -6.21
C PHE A 89 -8.46 11.17 -5.11
N ARG A 90 -7.24 11.67 -4.84
CA ARG A 90 -7.00 12.92 -4.08
C ARG A 90 -7.46 14.15 -4.88
N LEU A 91 -7.46 14.05 -6.21
CA LEU A 91 -7.79 15.10 -7.17
C LEU A 91 -9.16 14.88 -7.84
N GLY A 92 -10.10 14.27 -7.13
CA GLY A 92 -11.50 14.08 -7.57
C GLY A 92 -12.32 15.37 -7.76
N ILE A 93 -11.72 16.45 -8.29
CA ILE A 93 -12.38 17.61 -8.91
C ILE A 93 -11.74 18.03 -10.25
N PHE A 94 -10.66 17.42 -10.79
CA PHE A 94 -10.02 18.02 -11.99
C PHE A 94 -9.51 17.10 -13.12
N ARG A 95 -10.04 15.89 -13.31
CA ARG A 95 -9.86 15.18 -14.59
C ARG A 95 -11.09 14.46 -15.13
N ILE A 96 -12.25 15.09 -14.95
CA ILE A 96 -13.30 14.96 -15.97
C ILE A 96 -13.12 16.19 -16.87
N PHE A 97 -12.71 15.95 -18.12
CA PHE A 97 -12.44 16.94 -19.19
C PHE A 97 -11.06 17.63 -19.21
N ASP A 98 -10.11 17.00 -19.88
CA ASP A 98 -9.35 17.71 -20.93
C ASP A 98 -9.68 17.05 -22.28
N PRO A 99 -10.61 17.64 -23.06
CA PRO A 99 -10.75 17.30 -24.47
C PRO A 99 -9.73 18.13 -25.28
N ILE A 100 -8.88 17.43 -26.04
CA ILE A 100 -8.15 17.90 -27.22
C ILE A 100 -6.91 18.81 -26.98
N SER A 101 -5.72 18.27 -27.27
CA SER A 101 -4.72 18.89 -28.15
C SER A 101 -3.91 17.81 -28.85
#